data_AF-A0A6C0H2W4-F1
#
_entry.id   AF-A0A6C0H2W4-F1
#
_cell.length_a   1.000
_cell.length_b   1.000
_cell.length_c   1.000
_cell.angle_alpha   90.00
_cell.angle_beta   90.00
_cell.angle_gamma   90.00
#
_symmetry.space_group_name_H-M   'P 1'
#
loop_
_entity.id
_entity.type
_entity.pdbx_description
1 polymer ?
#
loop_
_entity_poly.entity_id
_entity_poly.type
_entity_poly.pdbx_seq_one_letter_code
_entity_poly.pdbx_strand_id
1 'polypeptide(L)'
;MIQYGEPLESFDPDKDIMYKAFDDYFNHPTMTKVKDINDHSMYISKMACLLGNECRYIVCFIEIDDLPIGTKEKLSNMRWLSLQTRSLSERYDLPCHGYQPRRDCSLGAVINRTEVTADASTYSCEVFPLVVTLLHKKGENDYQSRGNIVAALETYSTIITLQ
;
A
#
# COMPACT_ATOMS: atom_id res chain seq x y z
N MET A 1 40.52 10.04 -4.85
CA MET A 1 40.27 8.68 -4.32
C MET A 1 38.85 8.33 -4.73
N ILE A 2 38.68 7.20 -5.41
CA ILE A 2 37.39 6.74 -5.96
C ILE A 2 36.65 6.06 -4.80
N GLN A 3 35.50 6.61 -4.42
CA GLN A 3 34.65 6.09 -3.36
C GLN A 3 33.83 4.94 -3.98
N TYR A 4 34.29 3.70 -3.75
CA TYR A 4 33.66 2.49 -4.26
C TYR A 4 32.42 2.13 -3.44
N GLY A 5 31.31 1.87 -4.15
CA GLY A 5 30.25 0.96 -3.74
C GLY A 5 29.24 1.53 -2.76
N GLU A 6 28.20 2.19 -3.28
CA GLU A 6 26.90 2.11 -2.62
C GLU A 6 26.52 0.63 -2.51
N PRO A 7 25.97 0.17 -1.37
CA PRO A 7 25.52 -1.20 -1.26
C PRO A 7 24.43 -1.43 -2.31
N LEU A 8 24.73 -2.29 -3.30
CA LEU A 8 23.73 -2.91 -4.15
C LEU A 8 22.58 -3.35 -3.25
N GLU A 9 21.36 -2.91 -3.56
CA GLU A 9 20.13 -3.30 -2.86
C GLU A 9 20.25 -4.75 -2.40
N SER A 10 20.39 -4.93 -1.07
CA SER A 10 20.59 -6.26 -0.51
C SER A 10 19.36 -7.08 -0.88
N PHE A 11 19.57 -8.14 -1.67
CA PHE A 11 18.50 -9.07 -2.03
C PHE A 11 17.81 -9.57 -0.74
N ASP A 12 16.56 -9.14 -0.57
CA ASP A 12 15.74 -9.46 0.60
C ASP A 12 14.57 -10.35 0.12
N PRO A 13 14.69 -11.68 0.25
CA PRO A 13 13.69 -12.61 -0.23
C PRO A 13 12.34 -12.45 0.49
N ASP A 14 12.34 -11.96 1.72
CA ASP A 14 11.10 -11.77 2.50
C ASP A 14 10.29 -10.59 1.93
N LYS A 15 10.98 -9.52 1.52
CA LYS A 15 10.36 -8.40 0.79
C LYS A 15 9.79 -8.84 -0.56
N ASP A 16 10.50 -9.68 -1.31
CA ASP A 16 10.00 -10.22 -2.59
C ASP A 16 8.71 -11.03 -2.42
N ILE A 17 8.65 -11.90 -1.42
CA ILE A 17 7.46 -12.67 -1.09
C ILE A 17 6.30 -11.73 -0.71
N MET A 18 6.60 -10.70 0.08
CA MET A 18 5.61 -9.70 0.47
C MET A 18 5.08 -8.93 -0.75
N TYR A 19 5.94 -8.37 -1.60
CA TYR A 19 5.55 -7.64 -2.80
C TYR A 19 4.65 -8.49 -3.70
N LYS A 20 5.02 -9.76 -3.91
CA LYS A 20 4.21 -10.72 -4.65
C LYS A 20 2.86 -10.97 -3.98
N ALA A 21 2.80 -11.12 -2.66
CA ALA A 21 1.55 -11.32 -1.94
C ALA A 21 0.56 -10.16 -2.13
N PHE A 22 1.04 -8.91 -2.13
CA PHE A 22 0.21 -7.73 -2.42
C PHE A 22 -0.22 -7.66 -3.90
N ASP A 23 0.68 -7.94 -4.84
CA ASP A 23 0.35 -7.98 -6.26
C ASP A 23 -0.71 -9.04 -6.56
N ASP A 24 -0.55 -10.26 -6.04
CA ASP A 24 -1.49 -11.37 -6.18
C ASP A 24 -2.84 -11.05 -5.53
N TYR A 25 -2.83 -10.43 -4.33
CA TYR A 25 -4.05 -10.06 -3.60
C TYR A 25 -4.91 -9.07 -4.39
N PHE A 26 -4.27 -8.04 -4.93
CA PHE A 26 -4.94 -7.06 -5.77
C PHE A 26 -5.16 -7.53 -7.20
N ASN A 27 -4.88 -8.79 -7.56
CA ASN A 27 -5.08 -9.32 -8.90
C ASN A 27 -4.26 -8.57 -9.97
N HIS A 28 -2.97 -8.37 -9.72
CA HIS A 28 -1.97 -7.76 -10.62
C HIS A 28 -2.36 -6.36 -11.11
N PRO A 29 -2.53 -5.39 -10.21
CA PRO A 29 -2.96 -4.05 -10.60
C PRO A 29 -1.92 -3.37 -11.49
N THR A 30 -2.41 -2.72 -12.55
CA THR A 30 -1.61 -1.74 -13.29
C THR A 30 -1.73 -0.40 -12.59
N MET A 31 -0.59 0.16 -12.22
CA MET A 31 -0.45 1.42 -11.52
C MET A 31 -0.04 2.50 -12.52
N THR A 32 -0.52 3.73 -12.32
CA THR A 32 -0.21 4.88 -13.19
C THR A 32 0.46 5.98 -12.39
N LYS A 33 1.61 6.49 -12.85
CA LYS A 33 2.29 7.65 -12.24
C LYS A 33 1.38 8.86 -12.37
N VAL A 34 1.08 9.54 -11.26
CA VAL A 34 0.19 10.70 -11.27
C VAL A 34 0.86 11.99 -10.85
N LYS A 35 1.91 11.92 -10.03
CA LYS A 35 2.71 13.07 -9.59
C LYS A 35 3.98 12.62 -8.91
N ASP A 36 4.92 13.54 -8.83
CA ASP A 36 6.07 13.47 -7.95
C ASP A 36 5.83 14.39 -6.74
N ILE A 37 6.10 13.90 -5.54
CA ILE A 37 5.93 14.64 -4.29
C ILE A 37 7.21 14.51 -3.49
N ASN A 38 7.92 15.63 -3.33
CA ASN A 38 9.25 15.66 -2.71
C ASN A 38 10.19 14.68 -3.43
N ASP A 39 10.80 13.74 -2.70
CA ASP A 39 11.73 12.74 -3.22
C ASP A 39 11.05 11.39 -3.55
N HIS A 40 9.74 11.40 -3.84
CA HIS A 40 8.98 10.18 -4.12
C HIS A 40 8.09 10.33 -5.36
N SER A 41 8.01 9.26 -6.15
CA SER A 41 7.06 9.15 -7.24
C SER A 41 5.78 8.45 -6.76
N MET A 42 4.63 9.07 -7.03
CA MET A 42 3.32 8.57 -6.63
C MET A 42 2.62 7.89 -7.81
N TYR A 43 2.36 6.60 -7.62
CA TYR A 43 1.62 5.75 -8.53
C TYR A 43 0.28 5.38 -7.94
N ILE A 44 -0.78 5.37 -8.75
CA ILE A 44 -2.11 4.98 -8.28
C ILE A 44 -2.80 4.01 -9.23
N SER A 45 -3.68 3.20 -8.66
CA SER A 45 -4.68 2.42 -9.39
C SER A 45 -6.05 2.64 -8.77
N LYS A 46 -7.05 2.87 -9.63
CA LYS A 46 -8.43 3.13 -9.21
C LYS A 46 -9.13 1.79 -8.98
N MET A 47 -9.66 1.57 -7.79
CA MET A 47 -10.50 0.41 -7.49
C MET A 47 -11.99 0.75 -7.68
N ALA A 48 -12.86 -0.25 -7.50
CA ALA A 48 -14.30 -0.08 -7.58
C ALA A 48 -14.79 1.08 -6.69
N CYS A 49 -15.65 1.93 -7.25
CA CYS A 49 -16.32 2.98 -6.49
C CYS A 49 -17.58 2.37 -5.86
N LEU A 50 -17.72 2.49 -4.54
CA LEU A 50 -18.96 2.09 -3.86
C LEU A 50 -20.07 3.10 -4.20
N LEU A 51 -21.32 2.69 -3.96
CA LEU A 51 -22.50 3.56 -4.07
C LEU A 51 -22.28 4.81 -3.21
N GLY A 52 -22.15 5.98 -3.84
CA GLY A 52 -21.85 7.24 -3.14
C GLY A 52 -20.74 8.10 -3.74
N ASN A 53 -20.22 7.79 -4.94
CA ASN A 53 -19.16 8.56 -5.62
C ASN A 53 -17.78 8.57 -4.91
N GLU A 54 -17.61 7.80 -3.84
CA GLU A 54 -16.31 7.56 -3.23
C GLU A 54 -15.61 6.42 -3.97
N CYS A 55 -14.52 6.75 -4.66
CA CYS A 55 -13.65 5.77 -5.28
C CYS A 55 -12.49 5.47 -4.35
N ARG A 56 -12.22 4.18 -4.14
CA ARG A 56 -11.06 3.72 -3.39
C ARG A 56 -9.89 3.59 -4.36
N TYR A 57 -8.68 3.92 -3.91
CA TYR A 57 -7.48 3.84 -4.71
C TYR A 57 -6.42 3.02 -3.98
N ILE A 58 -5.66 2.26 -4.76
CA ILE A 58 -4.36 1.76 -4.34
C ILE A 58 -3.38 2.89 -4.66
N VAL A 59 -2.67 3.38 -3.67
CA VAL A 59 -1.64 4.41 -3.81
C VAL A 59 -0.31 3.78 -3.44
N CYS A 60 0.71 4.03 -4.25
CA CYS A 60 2.01 3.43 -4.12
C CYS A 60 3.06 4.54 -4.23
N PHE A 61 3.93 4.62 -3.24
CA PHE A 61 5.07 5.53 -3.22
C PHE A 61 6.34 4.71 -3.39
N ILE A 62 7.13 5.10 -4.38
CA ILE A 62 8.46 4.57 -4.64
C ILE A 62 9.47 5.72 -4.51
N GLU A 63 10.76 5.39 -4.50
CA GLU A 63 11.81 6.41 -4.69
C GLU A 63 11.58 7.16 -5.99
N ILE A 64 11.95 8.44 -6.02
CA ILE A 64 11.75 9.27 -7.21
C ILE A 64 12.38 8.63 -8.45
N ASP A 65 11.58 8.51 -9.50
CA ASP A 65 12.00 8.03 -10.81
C ASP A 65 11.90 9.14 -11.86
N ASP A 66 12.61 8.94 -12.98
CA ASP A 66 12.60 9.85 -14.13
C ASP A 66 11.47 9.54 -15.14
N LEU A 67 10.53 8.65 -14.79
CA LEU A 67 9.45 8.27 -15.70
C LEU A 67 8.43 9.43 -15.79
N PRO A 68 7.85 9.70 -16.97
CA PRO A 68 6.89 10.78 -17.11
C PRO A 68 5.56 10.45 -16.41
N ILE A 69 4.86 11.48 -15.94
CA ILE A 69 3.48 11.37 -15.43
C ILE A 69 2.59 10.70 -16.50
N GLY A 70 1.75 9.75 -16.09
CA GLY A 70 0.92 8.93 -16.96
C GLY A 70 1.55 7.59 -17.35
N THR A 71 2.83 7.36 -17.01
CA THR A 71 3.47 6.06 -17.20
C THR A 71 2.74 4.97 -16.43
N LYS A 72 2.56 3.82 -17.08
CA LYS A 72 1.88 2.66 -16.50
C LYS A 72 2.87 1.56 -16.21
N GLU A 73 2.78 0.97 -15.04
CA GLU A 73 3.63 -0.14 -14.64
C GLU A 73 2.89 -1.09 -13.70
N LYS A 74 3.32 -2.35 -13.66
CA LYS A 74 2.70 -3.38 -12.81
C LYS A 74 3.17 -3.23 -11.37
N LEU A 75 2.27 -3.42 -10.41
CA LEU A 75 2.65 -3.39 -8.99
C LEU A 75 3.75 -4.41 -8.65
N SER A 76 3.73 -5.59 -9.27
CA SER A 76 4.79 -6.61 -9.13
C SER A 76 6.19 -6.15 -9.50
N ASN A 77 6.32 -5.13 -10.37
CA ASN A 77 7.62 -4.60 -10.79
C ASN A 77 8.10 -3.44 -9.88
N MET A 78 7.23 -2.93 -9.01
CA MET A 78 7.51 -1.74 -8.21
C MET A 78 8.12 -2.12 -6.86
N ARG A 79 9.30 -1.57 -6.56
CA ARG A 79 9.92 -1.61 -5.23
C ARG A 79 9.39 -0.47 -4.38
N TRP A 80 8.17 -0.64 -3.87
CA TRP A 80 7.52 0.42 -3.12
C TRP A 80 8.00 0.53 -1.68
N LEU A 81 8.08 1.77 -1.21
CA LEU A 81 8.39 2.16 0.16
C LEU A 81 7.11 2.21 1.01
N SER A 82 6.01 2.65 0.39
CA SER A 82 4.69 2.68 1.03
C SER A 82 3.57 2.33 0.06
N LEU A 83 2.68 1.45 0.51
CA LEU A 83 1.44 1.10 -0.18
C LEU A 83 0.25 1.52 0.68
N GLN A 84 -0.73 2.20 0.09
CA GLN A 84 -1.90 2.68 0.80
C GLN A 84 -3.19 2.28 0.09
N THR A 85 -4.22 1.96 0.85
CA THR A 85 -5.59 1.81 0.34
C THR A 85 -6.45 2.86 0.99
N ARG A 86 -6.90 3.86 0.23
CA ARG A 86 -7.73 4.95 0.76
C ARG A 86 -8.69 5.51 -0.28
N SER A 87 -9.76 6.13 0.20
CA SER A 87 -10.60 6.98 -0.64
C SER A 87 -9.93 8.35 -0.81
N LEU A 88 -9.85 8.83 -2.05
CA LEU A 88 -9.35 10.17 -2.36
C LEU A 88 -10.51 11.07 -2.77
N SER A 89 -10.48 12.33 -2.35
CA SER A 89 -11.41 13.37 -2.82
C SER A 89 -11.12 13.74 -4.29
N GLU A 90 -9.85 13.74 -4.67
CA GLU A 90 -9.40 13.94 -6.04
C GLU A 90 -9.84 12.79 -6.95
N ARG A 91 -10.37 13.15 -8.13
CA ARG A 91 -10.77 12.19 -9.14
C ARG A 91 -9.69 12.10 -10.20
N TYR A 92 -9.17 10.89 -10.37
CA TYR A 92 -8.25 10.57 -11.45
C TYR A 92 -9.01 9.81 -12.54
N ASP A 93 -8.82 10.23 -13.79
CA ASP A 93 -9.41 9.56 -14.95
C ASP A 93 -8.59 8.31 -15.30
N LEU A 94 -8.83 7.25 -14.53
CA LEU A 94 -8.15 5.97 -14.67
C LEU A 94 -9.18 4.84 -14.84
N PRO A 95 -8.83 3.79 -15.62
CA PRO A 95 -9.66 2.60 -15.73
C PRO A 95 -9.84 1.98 -14.34
N CYS A 96 -11.05 1.49 -14.07
CA CYS A 96 -11.34 0.79 -12.84
C CYS A 96 -10.64 -0.58 -12.86
N HIS A 97 -9.82 -0.84 -11.85
CA HIS A 97 -9.21 -2.11 -11.59
C HIS A 97 -10.13 -2.99 -10.74
N GLY A 98 -10.51 -4.13 -11.29
CA GLY A 98 -11.37 -5.10 -10.62
C GLY A 98 -10.52 -6.16 -9.91
N TYR A 99 -10.77 -6.33 -8.61
CA TYR A 99 -10.32 -7.51 -7.87
C TYR A 99 -11.43 -8.00 -6.94
N GLN A 100 -11.32 -9.26 -6.52
CA GLN A 100 -12.21 -9.84 -5.52
C GLN A 100 -11.36 -10.19 -4.29
N PRO A 101 -11.66 -9.61 -3.11
CA PRO A 101 -10.95 -9.93 -1.87
C PRO A 101 -10.99 -11.44 -1.60
N ARG A 102 -9.82 -12.06 -1.47
CA ARG A 102 -9.70 -13.48 -1.13
C ARG A 102 -9.45 -13.62 0.37
N ARG A 103 -10.29 -14.41 1.04
CA ARG A 103 -10.15 -14.69 2.47
C ARG A 103 -8.95 -15.60 2.76
N ASP A 104 -8.67 -16.53 1.85
CA ASP A 104 -7.57 -17.49 1.97
C ASP A 104 -6.37 -17.01 1.16
N CYS A 105 -5.66 -16.02 1.68
CA CYS A 105 -4.39 -15.56 1.11
C CYS A 105 -3.33 -15.35 2.19
N SER A 106 -2.07 -15.24 1.78
CA SER A 106 -0.95 -15.00 2.68
C SER A 106 -1.09 -13.68 3.46
N LEU A 107 -1.83 -12.70 2.93
CA LEU A 107 -2.18 -11.45 3.63
C LEU A 107 -3.26 -11.65 4.71
N GLY A 108 -3.81 -12.85 4.87
CA GLY A 108 -4.62 -13.22 6.04
C GLY A 108 -3.83 -13.22 7.35
N ALA A 109 -2.53 -12.90 7.31
CA ALA A 109 -1.66 -12.77 8.46
C ALA A 109 -2.25 -11.85 9.54
N VAL A 110 -2.09 -12.28 10.78
CA VAL A 110 -2.56 -11.57 11.97
C VAL A 110 -1.65 -10.36 12.20
N ILE A 111 -2.27 -9.23 12.52
CA ILE A 111 -1.57 -8.03 12.94
C ILE A 111 -1.95 -7.67 14.38
N ASN A 112 -0.95 -7.26 15.16
CA ASN A 112 -1.08 -6.92 16.57
C ASN A 112 -0.79 -5.44 16.76
N ARG A 113 -1.70 -4.73 17.45
CA ARG A 113 -1.57 -3.28 17.65
C ARG A 113 -0.39 -2.97 18.57
N THR A 114 0.49 -2.10 18.12
CA THR A 114 1.68 -1.67 18.86
C THR A 114 1.49 -0.28 19.45
N GLU A 115 0.82 0.61 18.73
CA GLU A 115 0.67 2.01 19.12
C GLU A 115 -0.72 2.55 18.74
N VAL A 116 -1.24 3.46 19.55
CA VAL A 116 -2.46 4.22 19.27
C VAL A 116 -2.18 5.69 19.50
N THR A 117 -2.42 6.49 18.47
CA THR A 117 -2.38 7.95 18.51
C THR A 117 -3.79 8.50 18.33
N ALA A 118 -3.94 9.82 18.39
CA ALA A 118 -5.23 10.47 18.11
C ALA A 118 -5.71 10.22 16.66
N ASP A 119 -4.76 10.13 15.72
CA ASP A 119 -5.04 10.11 14.29
C ASP A 119 -4.88 8.73 13.64
N ALA A 120 -4.20 7.80 14.30
CA ALA A 120 -3.92 6.48 13.75
C ALA A 120 -3.65 5.39 14.79
N SER A 121 -3.91 4.14 14.42
CA SER A 121 -3.49 2.94 15.13
C SER A 121 -2.46 2.18 14.31
N THR A 122 -1.33 1.86 14.91
CA THR A 122 -0.21 1.16 14.25
C THR A 122 -0.12 -0.27 14.75
N TYR A 123 0.18 -1.19 13.83
CA TYR A 123 0.22 -2.62 14.05
C TYR A 123 1.51 -3.20 13.46
N SER A 124 2.00 -4.25 14.11
CA SER A 124 3.09 -5.08 13.61
C SER A 124 2.53 -6.38 13.05
N CYS A 125 3.23 -6.93 12.05
CA CYS A 125 2.99 -8.25 11.50
C CYS A 125 4.18 -9.15 11.83
N GLU A 126 3.94 -10.35 12.34
CA GLU A 126 5.02 -11.32 12.60
C GLU A 126 5.43 -12.09 11.33
N VAL A 127 4.56 -12.12 10.32
CA VAL A 127 4.75 -12.91 9.09
C VAL A 127 5.52 -12.13 8.01
N PHE A 128 5.38 -10.80 7.99
CA PHE A 128 6.00 -9.94 6.99
C PHE A 128 6.74 -8.79 7.68
N PRO A 129 7.89 -8.34 7.15
CA PRO A 129 8.66 -7.22 7.69
C PRO A 129 8.00 -5.88 7.34
N LEU A 130 6.80 -5.66 7.88
CA LEU A 130 5.98 -4.48 7.59
C LEU A 130 5.29 -3.93 8.83
N VAL A 131 4.96 -2.66 8.75
CA VAL A 131 4.10 -1.93 9.68
C VAL A 131 2.80 -1.60 8.99
N VAL A 132 1.67 -1.87 9.65
CA VAL A 132 0.34 -1.50 9.19
C VAL A 132 -0.15 -0.32 10.03
N THR A 133 -0.43 0.81 9.39
CA THR A 133 -1.00 1.98 10.05
C THR A 133 -2.41 2.23 9.54
N LEU A 134 -3.39 2.19 10.44
CA LEU A 134 -4.80 2.47 10.16
C LEU A 134 -5.12 3.90 10.56
N LEU A 135 -5.52 4.74 9.60
CA LEU A 135 -5.90 6.12 9.88
C LEU A 135 -7.32 6.19 10.45
N HIS A 136 -7.46 6.90 11.56
CA HIS A 136 -8.73 7.12 12.24
C HIS A 136 -9.61 8.09 11.45
N LYS A 137 -10.90 7.77 11.34
CA LYS A 137 -11.91 8.77 10.95
C LYS A 137 -12.33 9.56 12.19
N LYS A 138 -12.61 10.85 12.04
CA LYS A 138 -13.02 11.72 13.16
C LYS A 138 -14.15 11.06 13.98
N GLY A 139 -13.87 10.77 15.24
CA GLY A 139 -14.85 10.21 16.20
C GLY A 139 -14.84 8.69 16.33
N GLU A 140 -14.04 7.96 15.55
CA GLU A 140 -13.89 6.50 15.64
C GLU A 140 -12.49 6.15 16.19
N ASN A 141 -12.41 5.81 17.48
CA ASN A 141 -11.16 5.36 18.13
C ASN A 141 -11.17 3.86 18.48
N ASP A 142 -12.21 3.13 18.08
CA ASP A 142 -12.46 1.76 18.55
C ASP A 142 -11.90 0.71 17.58
N TYR A 143 -10.64 0.88 17.21
CA TYR A 143 -9.93 -0.14 16.44
C TYR A 143 -9.60 -1.32 17.35
N GLN A 144 -9.73 -2.54 16.83
CA GLN A 144 -9.45 -3.76 17.60
C GLN A 144 -7.95 -3.88 17.90
N SER A 145 -7.60 -4.46 19.06
CA SER A 145 -6.19 -4.70 19.41
C SER A 145 -5.51 -5.73 18.50
N ARG A 146 -6.30 -6.58 17.84
CA ARG A 146 -5.87 -7.63 16.93
C ARG A 146 -6.73 -7.62 15.68
N GLY A 147 -6.11 -7.83 14.52
CA GLY A 147 -6.80 -7.90 13.23
C GLY A 147 -6.04 -8.76 12.24
N ASN A 148 -6.35 -8.59 10.95
CA ASN A 148 -5.55 -9.14 9.85
C ASN A 148 -5.38 -8.09 8.74
N ILE A 149 -4.36 -8.26 7.90
CA ILE A 149 -4.00 -7.26 6.86
C ILE A 149 -5.15 -7.09 5.86
N VAL A 150 -5.80 -8.18 5.44
CA VAL A 150 -6.96 -8.12 4.52
C VAL A 150 -8.07 -7.21 5.07
N ALA A 151 -8.50 -7.43 6.30
CA ALA A 151 -9.56 -6.64 6.93
C ALA A 151 -9.15 -5.16 7.01
N ALA A 152 -7.89 -4.87 7.32
CA ALA A 152 -7.34 -3.53 7.29
C ALA A 152 -7.43 -2.88 5.90
N LEU A 153 -6.93 -3.58 4.86
CA LEU A 153 -6.90 -3.10 3.47
C LEU A 153 -8.29 -2.90 2.87
N GLU A 154 -9.30 -3.64 3.33
CA GLU A 154 -10.68 -3.55 2.83
C GLU A 154 -11.52 -2.51 3.60
N THR A 155 -11.32 -2.39 4.90
CA THR A 155 -12.24 -1.63 5.78
C THR A 155 -11.78 -0.19 5.99
N TYR A 156 -10.47 0.03 6.15
CA TYR A 156 -9.93 1.28 6.65
C TYR A 156 -9.00 1.98 5.66
N SER A 157 -8.74 3.25 5.89
CA SER A 157 -7.63 3.94 5.22
C SER A 157 -6.33 3.42 5.80
N THR A 158 -5.67 2.53 5.06
CA THR A 158 -4.53 1.77 5.53
C THR A 158 -3.26 2.20 4.82
N ILE A 159 -2.18 2.33 5.57
CA ILE A 159 -0.82 2.58 5.09
C ILE A 159 0.02 1.37 5.49
N ILE A 160 0.69 0.77 4.51
CA ILE A 160 1.67 -0.28 4.68
C ILE A 160 3.04 0.35 4.41
N THR A 161 3.97 0.17 5.34
CA THR A 161 5.37 0.59 5.19
C THR A 161 6.29 -0.57 5.56
N LEU A 162 7.45 -0.64 4.91
CA LEU A 162 8.49 -1.61 5.25
C LEU A 162 9.07 -1.31 6.64
N GLN A 163 9.50 -2.36 7.35
CA GLN A 163 10.34 -2.24 8.55
C GLN A 163 11.83 -2.19 8.20
#